data_AF-A0A953WI21-F1
#
_entry.id   AF-A0A953WI21-F1
#
_cell.length_a   1.000
_cell.length_b   1.000
_cell.length_c   1.000
_cell.angle_alpha   90.00
_cell.angle_beta   90.00
_cell.angle_gamma   90.00
#
_symmetry.space_group_name_H-M   'P 1'
#
loop_
_entity.id
_entity.type
_entity.pdbx_description
1 polymer ?
#
loop_
_entity_poly.entity_id
_entity_poly.type
_entity_poly.pdbx_seq_one_letter_code
_entity_poly.pdbx_strand_id
1 'polypeptide(L)'
;NDRDLDRILSHYADDVIFHSPRIALVMGNDATTVRGKKALQTYWTEALAKGPNLFFALDDILVSSDAITILYTNHREQNVAETFIFNEDGEISLAIAAYR
;
A
#
# COMPACT_ATOMS: atom_id res chain seq x y z
N ASN A 1 -1.22 7.44 8.65
CA ASN A 1 -0.49 8.58 9.26
C ASN A 1 0.14 8.23 10.60
N ASP A 2 -0.49 7.42 11.45
CA ASP A 2 0.06 7.00 12.75
C ASP A 2 1.27 6.03 12.66
N ARG A 3 1.60 5.55 11.45
CA ARG A 3 2.73 4.65 11.15
C ARG A 3 2.73 3.35 11.96
N ASP A 4 1.58 2.96 12.47
CA ASP A 4 1.36 1.69 13.15
C ASP A 4 1.26 0.57 12.11
N LEU A 5 2.39 -0.10 11.88
CA LEU A 5 2.52 -1.15 10.88
C LEU A 5 1.61 -2.35 11.19
N ASP A 6 1.44 -2.70 12.46
CA ASP A 6 0.61 -3.83 12.88
C ASP A 6 -0.86 -3.55 12.59
N ARG A 7 -1.31 -2.32 12.89
CA ARG A 7 -2.67 -1.88 12.54
C ARG A 7 -2.89 -1.85 11.04
N ILE A 8 -1.92 -1.38 10.25
CA ILE A 8 -2.07 -1.36 8.78
C ILE A 8 -2.15 -2.79 8.26
N LEU A 9 -1.24 -3.68 8.67
CA LEU A 9 -1.23 -5.08 8.23
C LEU A 9 -2.47 -5.86 8.68
N SER A 10 -3.14 -5.44 9.75
CA SER A 10 -4.40 -6.07 10.20
C SER A 10 -5.51 -6.05 9.14
N HIS A 11 -5.44 -5.14 8.16
CA HIS A 11 -6.41 -5.06 7.07
C HIS A 11 -6.13 -6.03 5.91
N TYR A 12 -4.99 -6.72 5.91
CA TYR A 12 -4.50 -7.50 4.78
C TYR A 12 -4.61 -9.00 5.04
N ALA A 13 -5.05 -9.72 4.00
CA ALA A 13 -5.05 -11.18 3.98
C ALA A 13 -3.61 -11.73 4.03
N ASP A 14 -3.45 -12.96 4.53
CA ASP A 14 -2.14 -13.59 4.65
C ASP A 14 -1.43 -13.80 3.31
N ASP A 15 -2.20 -14.01 2.23
CA ASP A 15 -1.74 -14.25 0.86
C ASP A 15 -1.75 -12.99 -0.03
N VAL A 16 -1.92 -11.80 0.57
CA VAL A 16 -2.07 -10.55 -0.17
C VAL A 16 -1.00 -10.32 -1.24
N ILE A 17 -1.41 -9.78 -2.38
CA ILE A 17 -0.53 -9.34 -3.45
C ILE A 17 -0.51 -7.81 -3.47
N PHE A 18 0.68 -7.22 -3.39
CA PHE A 18 0.87 -5.78 -3.48
C PHE A 18 1.69 -5.41 -4.71
N HIS A 19 1.13 -4.54 -5.56
CA HIS A 19 1.79 -4.01 -6.76
C HIS A 19 2.15 -2.55 -6.57
N SER A 20 3.41 -2.21 -6.84
CA SER A 20 3.86 -0.82 -6.81
C SER A 20 5.19 -0.66 -7.54
N PRO A 21 5.34 0.40 -8.37
CA PRO A 21 6.64 0.73 -8.96
C PRO A 21 7.68 1.13 -7.90
N ARG A 22 7.26 1.43 -6.67
CA ARG A 22 8.16 1.74 -5.55
C ARG A 22 8.83 0.52 -4.95
N ILE A 23 8.31 -0.70 -5.18
CA ILE A 23 8.91 -1.93 -4.61
C ILE A 23 10.35 -2.06 -5.07
N ALA A 24 10.60 -1.97 -6.36
CA ALA A 24 11.94 -2.03 -6.94
C ALA A 24 12.90 -1.00 -6.31
N LEU A 25 12.42 0.24 -6.12
CA LEU A 25 13.21 1.34 -5.55
C LEU A 25 13.54 1.13 -4.06
N VAL A 26 12.63 0.53 -3.29
CA VAL A 26 12.85 0.29 -1.85
C VAL A 26 13.70 -0.95 -1.65
N MET A 27 13.39 -2.05 -2.34
CA MET A 27 14.06 -3.34 -2.23
C MET A 27 15.43 -3.37 -2.93
N GLY A 28 15.71 -2.43 -3.82
CA GLY A 28 16.96 -2.40 -4.60
C GLY A 28 17.08 -3.55 -5.61
N ASN A 29 15.95 -4.05 -6.13
CA ASN A 29 15.88 -5.14 -7.10
C ASN A 29 14.80 -4.86 -8.17
N ASP A 30 14.61 -5.77 -9.12
CA ASP A 30 13.63 -5.61 -10.20
C ASP A 30 12.19 -6.03 -9.83
N ALA A 31 11.89 -6.20 -8.53
CA ALA A 31 10.58 -6.64 -8.10
C ALA A 31 9.53 -5.52 -8.24
N THR A 32 8.43 -5.84 -8.92
CA THR A 32 7.25 -4.95 -9.06
C THR A 32 6.08 -5.38 -8.18
N THR A 33 6.24 -6.52 -7.49
CA THR A 33 5.19 -7.19 -6.74
C THR A 33 5.75 -7.78 -5.46
N VAL A 34 5.00 -7.64 -4.36
CA VAL A 34 5.23 -8.33 -3.09
C VAL A 34 4.06 -9.29 -2.86
N ARG A 35 4.36 -10.50 -2.39
CA ARG A 35 3.36 -11.55 -2.15
C ARG A 35 3.44 -12.04 -0.71
N GLY A 36 2.29 -12.08 -0.06
CA GLY A 36 2.12 -12.49 1.32
C GLY A 36 2.41 -11.38 2.33
N LYS A 37 1.67 -11.43 3.44
CA LYS A 37 1.69 -10.44 4.52
C LYS A 37 3.07 -10.23 5.13
N LYS A 38 3.85 -11.31 5.29
CA LYS A 38 5.23 -11.25 5.81
C LYS A 38 6.16 -10.46 4.89
N ALA A 39 6.06 -10.64 3.57
CA ALA A 39 6.87 -9.90 2.63
C ALA A 39 6.44 -8.43 2.56
N LEU A 40 5.12 -8.17 2.66
CA LEU A 40 4.57 -6.82 2.75
C LEU A 40 5.08 -6.08 4.00
N GLN A 41 5.13 -6.76 5.15
CA GLN A 41 5.70 -6.24 6.38
C GLN A 41 7.15 -5.81 6.21
N THR A 42 8.00 -6.66 5.61
CA THR A 42 9.41 -6.32 5.34
C THR A 42 9.52 -5.08 4.46
N TYR A 43 8.79 -5.05 3.34
CA TYR A 43 8.79 -3.92 2.42
C TYR A 43 8.38 -2.60 3.10
N TRP A 44 7.29 -2.61 3.86
CA TRP A 44 6.82 -1.40 4.54
C TRP A 44 7.70 -0.98 5.71
N THR A 45 8.32 -1.92 6.42
CA THR A 45 9.32 -1.59 7.44
C THR A 45 10.47 -0.78 6.84
N GLU A 46 11.00 -1.23 5.70
CA GLU A 46 12.05 -0.49 4.98
C GLU A 46 11.56 0.84 4.40
N ALA A 47 10.35 0.87 3.83
CA ALA A 47 9.77 2.08 3.26
C ALA A 47 9.53 3.17 4.33
N LEU A 48 9.02 2.79 5.51
CA LEU A 48 8.81 3.68 6.64
C LEU A 48 10.12 4.20 7.22
N ALA A 49 11.15 3.34 7.34
CA ALA A 49 12.48 3.76 7.78
C ALA A 49 13.12 4.80 6.83
N LYS A 50 12.87 4.69 5.52
CA LYS A 50 13.35 5.64 4.50
C LYS A 50 12.51 6.92 4.38
N GLY A 51 11.35 6.98 5.04
CA GLY A 51 10.38 8.07 4.93
C GLY A 51 9.99 8.69 6.27
N PRO A 52 10.90 9.33 7.02
CA PRO A 52 10.60 9.91 8.33
C PRO A 52 9.59 11.06 8.28
N ASN A 53 9.36 11.66 7.10
CA ASN A 53 8.35 12.69 6.86
C ASN A 53 7.14 12.18 6.08
N LEU A 54 6.92 10.85 6.03
CA LEU A 54 5.77 10.27 5.35
C LEU A 54 4.46 10.81 5.95
N PHE A 55 3.68 11.45 5.11
CA PHE A 55 2.32 11.90 5.35
C PHE A 55 1.50 11.67 4.07
N PHE A 56 0.23 11.37 4.28
CA PHE A 56 -0.76 11.22 3.21
C PHE A 56 -1.92 12.19 3.48
N ALA A 57 -2.14 13.11 2.56
CA ALA A 57 -3.32 13.95 2.51
C ALA A 57 -4.38 13.22 1.68
N LEU A 58 -5.50 12.84 2.31
CA LEU A 58 -6.61 12.21 1.61
C LEU A 58 -7.24 13.23 0.66
N ASP A 59 -7.30 12.90 -0.62
CA ASP A 59 -7.92 13.73 -1.66
C ASP A 59 -9.35 13.25 -1.95
N ASP A 60 -9.56 11.94 -2.11
CA ASP A 60 -10.88 11.35 -2.39
C ASP A 60 -10.92 9.84 -2.08
N ILE A 61 -12.13 9.27 -1.99
CA ILE A 61 -12.37 7.84 -1.86
C ILE A 61 -13.42 7.40 -2.88
N LEU A 62 -13.03 6.51 -3.77
CA LEU A 62 -13.91 5.91 -4.77
C LEU A 62 -14.27 4.48 -4.33
N VAL A 63 -15.54 4.12 -4.44
CA VAL A 63 -16.05 2.82 -3.96
C VAL A 63 -16.55 1.99 -5.14
N SER A 64 -16.18 0.71 -5.16
CA SER A 64 -16.67 -0.33 -6.07
C SER A 64 -17.48 -1.37 -5.28
N SER A 65 -17.97 -2.41 -5.94
CA SER A 65 -18.67 -3.54 -5.32
C SER A 65 -17.82 -4.32 -4.30
N ASP A 66 -16.53 -4.45 -4.59
CA ASP A 66 -15.56 -5.35 -3.95
C ASP A 66 -14.19 -4.68 -3.77
N ALA A 67 -14.12 -3.38 -4.01
CA ALA A 67 -12.88 -2.62 -3.97
C ALA A 67 -13.12 -1.18 -3.53
N ILE A 68 -12.06 -0.55 -3.01
CA ILE A 68 -12.01 0.90 -2.84
C ILE A 68 -10.76 1.43 -3.52
N THR A 69 -10.81 2.65 -4.04
CA THR A 69 -9.62 3.38 -4.49
C THR A 69 -9.51 4.66 -3.67
N ILE A 70 -8.38 4.80 -2.99
CA ILE A 70 -8.04 5.99 -2.22
C ILE A 70 -7.14 6.87 -3.08
N LEU A 71 -7.56 8.12 -3.29
CA LEU A 71 -6.73 9.14 -3.90
C LEU A 71 -6.08 9.95 -2.78
N TYR A 72 -4.76 10.09 -2.81
CA TYR A 72 -4.04 10.89 -1.84
C TYR A 72 -2.82 11.58 -2.43
N THR A 73 -2.47 12.71 -1.83
CA THR A 73 -1.23 13.41 -2.11
C THR A 73 -0.19 13.03 -1.04
N ASN A 74 0.95 12.51 -1.49
CA ASN A 74 2.01 12.09 -0.57
C ASN A 74 2.90 13.27 -0.12
N HIS A 75 3.79 13.03 0.84
CA HIS A 75 4.77 14.02 1.33
C HIS A 75 5.70 14.66 0.26
N ARG A 76 5.70 14.17 -0.98
CA ARG A 76 6.47 14.69 -2.11
C ARG A 76 5.58 15.42 -3.12
N GLU A 77 4.36 15.78 -2.73
CA GLU A 77 3.35 16.42 -3.57
C GLU A 77 2.97 15.60 -4.81
N GLN A 78 3.15 14.27 -4.75
CA GLN A 78 2.76 13.37 -5.84
C GLN A 78 1.37 12.82 -5.56
N ASN A 79 0.51 12.85 -6.58
CA ASN A 79 -0.77 12.16 -6.55
C ASN A 79 -0.58 10.67 -6.67
N VAL A 80 -1.23 9.94 -5.78
CA VAL A 80 -1.23 8.49 -5.73
C VAL A 80 -2.68 8.02 -5.73
N ALA A 81 -2.94 6.99 -6.52
CA ALA A 81 -4.18 6.23 -6.48
C ALA A 81 -3.84 4.84 -5.96
N GLU A 82 -4.42 4.45 -4.84
CA GLU A 82 -4.23 3.12 -4.27
C GLU A 82 -5.54 2.37 -4.22
N THR A 83 -5.63 1.31 -5.02
CA THR A 83 -6.81 0.46 -5.13
C THR A 83 -6.63 -0.79 -4.28
N PHE A 84 -7.62 -1.09 -3.45
CA PHE A 84 -7.65 -2.24 -2.57
C PHE A 84 -8.85 -3.10 -2.94
N ILE A 85 -8.62 -4.37 -3.25
CA ILE A 85 -9.63 -5.38 -3.54
C ILE A 85 -9.73 -6.31 -2.34
N PHE A 86 -10.95 -6.58 -1.91
CA PHE A 86 -11.24 -7.36 -0.71
C PHE A 86 -11.59 -8.82 -1.07
N ASN A 87 -11.25 -9.76 -0.19
CA ASN A 87 -11.74 -11.13 -0.25
C ASN A 87 -13.11 -11.27 0.45
N GLU A 88 -13.64 -12.49 0.49
CA GLU A 88 -14.93 -12.81 1.12
C GLU A 88 -14.94 -12.54 2.64
N ASP A 89 -13.77 -12.57 3.29
CA ASP A 89 -13.59 -12.29 4.72
C ASP A 89 -13.48 -10.78 5.02
N GLY A 90 -13.52 -9.93 3.98
CA GLY A 90 -13.39 -8.47 4.11
C GLY A 90 -11.95 -7.99 4.30
N GLU A 91 -10.96 -8.84 4.04
CA GLU A 91 -9.54 -8.51 4.08
C GLU A 91 -9.02 -8.13 2.69
N ILE A 92 -8.00 -7.28 2.63
CA ILE A 92 -7.37 -6.88 1.38
C ILE A 92 -6.55 -8.05 0.82
N SER A 93 -6.95 -8.57 -0.34
CA SER A 93 -6.26 -9.65 -1.05
C SER A 93 -5.37 -9.14 -2.19
N LEU A 94 -5.68 -7.97 -2.73
CA LEU A 94 -4.88 -7.31 -3.76
C LEU A 94 -4.87 -5.80 -3.52
N ALA A 95 -3.68 -5.22 -3.53
CA ALA A 95 -3.48 -3.78 -3.42
C ALA A 95 -2.57 -3.28 -4.55
N ILE A 96 -2.96 -2.19 -5.20
CA ILE A 96 -2.30 -1.63 -6.37
C ILE A 96 -2.06 -0.14 -6.14
N ALA A 97 -0.79 0.27 -6.06
CA ALA A 97 -0.41 1.66 -5.96
C ALA A 97 0.03 2.21 -7.33
N ALA A 98 -0.74 3.16 -7.86
CA ALA A 98 -0.44 3.90 -9.07
C ALA A 98 0.00 5.33 -8.73
N TYR A 99 1.01 5.82 -9.43
CA TYR A 99 1.62 7.13 -9.20
C TYR A 99 1.55 7.93 -10.49
N ARG A 100 1.45 9.27 -10.35
CA ARG A 100 1.64 10.20 -11.46
C ARG A 100 3.08 10.70 -11.55
#